data_AF-A0A7W0GNM8-F1
#
_entry.id   AF-A0A7W0GNM8-F1
#
_cell.length_a   1.000
_cell.length_b   1.000
_cell.length_c   1.000
_cell.angle_alpha   90.00
_cell.angle_beta   90.00
_cell.angle_gamma   90.00
#
_symmetry.space_group_name_H-M   'P 1'
#
loop_
_entity.id
_entity.type
_entity.pdbx_description
1 polymer ?
#
loop_
_entity_poly.entity_id
_entity_poly.type
_entity_poly.pdbx_seq_one_letter_code
_entity_poly.pdbx_strand_id
1 'polypeptide(L)'
;MQHADNWEINGCPVNGPSVAADGRRVAVAWFTGANDAPKVKVAFSEDAGAAFAGPIQVDDGGATGRVDVVLLPDSSALVCWMSGTADGGAIKVRRIQSNGALGPVAVIAKTDISRSGGFPRMARLGDEVHFAWTEFGKPSRVRTATADASAYR
;
A
#
# COMPACT_ATOMS: atom_id res chain seq x y z
N MET A 1 -12.03 15.51 -1.88
CA MET A 1 -12.96 14.48 -2.42
C MET A 1 -12.09 13.35 -2.96
N GLN A 2 -12.31 12.09 -2.53
CA GLN A 2 -11.60 10.92 -3.08
C GLN A 2 -11.82 10.83 -4.59
N HIS A 3 -10.83 10.31 -5.32
CA HIS A 3 -10.91 10.10 -6.76
C HIS A 3 -12.11 9.21 -7.12
N ALA A 4 -12.94 9.63 -8.08
CA ALA A 4 -14.07 8.83 -8.58
C ALA A 4 -13.55 7.77 -9.56
N ASP A 5 -13.26 6.58 -9.06
CA ASP A 5 -12.83 5.44 -9.89
C ASP A 5 -13.99 4.54 -10.34
N ASN A 6 -15.21 4.86 -9.93
CA ASN A 6 -16.45 4.11 -10.19
C ASN A 6 -16.34 2.61 -9.91
N TRP A 7 -15.52 2.23 -8.93
CA TRP A 7 -15.43 0.83 -8.53
C TRP A 7 -16.64 0.44 -7.69
N GLU A 8 -17.42 -0.53 -8.18
CA GLU A 8 -18.62 -1.06 -7.52
C GLU A 8 -18.42 -2.53 -7.13
N ILE A 9 -18.89 -2.90 -5.93
CA ILE A 9 -18.93 -4.29 -5.47
C ILE A 9 -20.25 -4.58 -4.75
N ASN A 10 -20.80 -5.78 -4.96
CA ASN A 10 -21.91 -6.31 -4.17
C ASN A 10 -21.38 -7.03 -2.92
N GLY A 11 -20.85 -6.27 -1.96
CA GLY A 11 -20.35 -6.82 -0.69
C GLY A 11 -19.66 -5.78 0.20
N CYS A 12 -19.33 -6.13 1.45
CA CYS A 12 -18.54 -5.26 2.33
C CYS A 12 -17.10 -5.15 1.79
N PRO A 13 -16.57 -3.95 1.50
CA PRO A 13 -15.23 -3.79 0.97
C PRO A 13 -14.21 -4.19 2.05
N VAL A 14 -13.57 -5.34 1.85
CA VAL A 14 -12.45 -5.79 2.71
C VAL A 14 -11.17 -5.02 2.39
N ASN A 15 -11.09 -4.37 1.23
CA ASN A 15 -9.97 -3.53 0.80
C ASN A 15 -10.32 -2.06 0.98
N GLY A 16 -10.16 -1.53 2.19
CA GLY A 16 -10.29 -0.10 2.45
C GLY A 16 -9.07 0.69 1.94
N PRO A 17 -9.23 2.00 1.68
CA PRO A 17 -8.08 2.88 1.44
C PRO A 17 -7.26 3.05 2.72
N SER A 18 -5.99 3.42 2.56
CA SER A 18 -5.12 3.90 3.62
C SER A 18 -4.71 5.35 3.35
N VAL A 19 -4.52 6.12 4.41
CA VAL A 19 -4.17 7.55 4.34
C VAL A 19 -3.03 7.87 5.30
N ALA A 20 -2.08 8.67 4.83
CA ALA A 20 -1.03 9.25 5.65
C ALA A 20 -1.00 10.77 5.43
N ALA A 21 -0.76 11.53 6.50
CA ALA A 21 -0.70 12.99 6.46
C ALA A 21 0.51 13.50 7.26
N ASP A 22 1.14 14.56 6.73
CA ASP A 22 2.20 15.31 7.41
C ASP A 22 2.09 16.80 7.03
N GLY A 23 1.61 17.61 7.97
CA GLY A 23 1.24 18.99 7.71
C GLY A 23 0.15 19.10 6.64
N ARG A 24 0.46 19.79 5.53
CA ARG A 24 -0.46 19.92 4.38
C ARG A 24 -0.36 18.77 3.37
N ARG A 25 0.64 17.90 3.52
CA ARG A 25 0.86 16.77 2.61
C ARG A 25 -0.05 15.62 3.02
N VAL A 26 -0.77 15.06 2.06
CA VAL A 26 -1.60 13.86 2.27
C VAL A 26 -1.34 12.88 1.14
N ALA A 27 -1.13 11.62 1.47
CA ALA A 27 -1.13 10.51 0.52
C ALA A 27 -2.31 9.59 0.83
N VAL A 28 -3.11 9.26 -0.17
CA VAL A 28 -4.18 8.27 -0.08
C VAL A 28 -3.85 7.14 -1.03
N ALA A 29 -3.76 5.92 -0.53
CA ALA A 29 -3.53 4.72 -1.32
C ALA A 29 -4.73 3.78 -1.23
N TRP A 30 -5.12 3.16 -2.34
CA TRP A 30 -6.30 2.30 -2.39
C TRP A 30 -6.15 1.20 -3.43
N PHE A 31 -6.93 0.14 -3.23
CA PHE A 31 -7.14 -0.90 -4.22
C PHE A 31 -8.36 -0.57 -5.06
N THR A 32 -8.32 -0.89 -6.35
CA THR A 32 -9.46 -0.81 -7.25
C THR A 32 -9.52 -2.04 -8.14
N GLY A 33 -10.71 -2.61 -8.31
CA GLY A 33 -10.98 -3.67 -9.27
C GLY A 33 -11.71 -3.16 -10.51
N ALA A 34 -11.76 -1.84 -10.71
CA ALA A 34 -12.48 -1.23 -11.83
C ALA A 34 -12.03 -1.83 -13.18
N ASN A 35 -13.01 -2.08 -14.06
CA ASN A 35 -12.81 -2.69 -15.39
C ASN A 35 -12.12 -4.07 -15.36
N ASP A 36 -12.40 -4.88 -14.33
CA ASP A 36 -11.81 -6.21 -14.14
C ASP A 36 -10.27 -6.22 -14.13
N ALA A 37 -9.68 -5.08 -13.76
CA ALA A 37 -8.23 -4.88 -13.70
C ALA A 37 -7.79 -4.47 -12.29
N PRO A 38 -7.50 -5.45 -11.40
CA PRO A 38 -7.03 -5.21 -10.04
C PRO A 38 -5.75 -4.36 -10.02
N LYS A 39 -5.80 -3.23 -9.32
CA LYS A 39 -4.68 -2.28 -9.20
C LYS A 39 -4.60 -1.70 -7.80
N VAL A 40 -3.41 -1.29 -7.40
CA VAL A 40 -3.19 -0.37 -6.28
C VAL A 40 -2.82 0.98 -6.85
N LYS A 41 -3.46 2.03 -6.34
CA LYS A 41 -3.21 3.42 -6.73
C LYS A 41 -2.84 4.25 -5.51
N VAL A 42 -2.12 5.34 -5.74
CA VAL A 42 -1.88 6.39 -4.75
C VAL A 42 -2.14 7.75 -5.37
N ALA A 43 -2.68 8.68 -4.61
CA ALA A 43 -2.78 10.08 -4.99
C ALA A 43 -2.26 10.97 -3.85
N PHE A 44 -1.63 12.08 -4.24
CA PHE A 44 -1.04 13.04 -3.33
C PHE A 44 -1.83 14.35 -3.33
N SER A 45 -1.87 15.00 -2.18
CA SER A 45 -2.38 16.36 -1.98
C SER A 45 -1.32 17.18 -1.24
N GLU A 46 -1.16 18.43 -1.67
CA GLU A 46 -0.30 19.43 -1.03
C GLU A 46 -1.12 20.51 -0.30
N ASP A 47 -2.44 20.34 -0.24
CA ASP A 47 -3.41 21.30 0.30
C ASP A 47 -4.34 20.70 1.36
N ALA A 48 -3.81 19.80 2.18
CA ALA A 48 -4.50 19.14 3.29
C ALA A 48 -5.75 18.35 2.84
N GLY A 49 -5.72 17.78 1.64
CA GLY A 49 -6.77 16.94 1.08
C GLY A 49 -7.91 17.71 0.40
N ALA A 50 -7.76 19.02 0.18
CA ALA A 50 -8.75 19.80 -0.56
C ALA A 50 -8.79 19.37 -2.03
N ALA A 51 -7.63 19.21 -2.66
CA ALA A 51 -7.46 18.66 -4.00
C ALA A 51 -6.37 17.56 -4.02
N PHE A 52 -6.51 16.63 -4.96
CA PHE A 52 -5.54 15.56 -5.18
C PHE A 52 -5.04 15.60 -6.62
N ALA A 53 -3.74 15.33 -6.81
CA ALA A 53 -3.16 15.07 -8.12
C ALA A 53 -3.74 13.79 -8.74
N GLY A 54 -3.47 13.59 -10.03
CA GLY A 54 -3.87 12.37 -10.74
C GLY A 54 -3.33 11.10 -10.06
N PRO A 55 -4.12 10.01 -10.01
CA PRO A 55 -3.69 8.78 -9.37
C PRO A 55 -2.52 8.13 -10.09
N ILE A 56 -1.56 7.62 -9.32
CA ILE A 56 -0.39 6.89 -9.79
C ILE A 56 -0.62 5.40 -9.50
N GLN A 57 -0.46 4.53 -10.50
CA GLN A 57 -0.51 3.08 -10.28
C GLN A 57 0.77 2.62 -9.55
N VAL A 58 0.58 1.91 -8.44
CA VAL A 58 1.62 1.47 -7.50
C VAL A 58 2.09 0.05 -7.75
N ASP A 59 1.17 -0.86 -8.05
CA ASP A 59 1.50 -2.28 -8.17
C ASP A 59 2.19 -2.60 -9.50
N ASP A 60 2.82 -3.78 -9.54
CA ASP A 60 3.44 -4.40 -10.70
C ASP A 60 2.58 -5.53 -11.32
N GLY A 61 1.26 -5.50 -11.08
CA GLY A 61 0.32 -6.54 -11.47
C GLY A 61 0.03 -7.56 -10.36
N GLY A 62 -1.09 -8.28 -10.51
CA GLY A 62 -1.51 -9.32 -9.57
C GLY A 62 -1.87 -8.81 -8.17
N ALA A 63 -2.21 -7.52 -8.04
CA ALA A 63 -2.59 -6.94 -6.77
C ALA A 63 -3.87 -7.58 -6.22
N THR A 64 -3.88 -7.89 -4.92
CA THR A 64 -5.06 -8.40 -4.20
C THR A 64 -5.58 -7.40 -3.15
N GLY A 65 -4.90 -6.26 -3.00
CA GLY A 65 -5.30 -5.14 -2.17
C GLY A 65 -4.57 -5.11 -0.83
N ARG A 66 -5.30 -4.87 0.27
CA ARG A 66 -4.78 -4.76 1.65
C ARG A 66 -3.61 -3.79 1.72
N VAL A 67 -3.92 -2.56 1.31
CA VAL A 67 -2.95 -1.50 1.08
C VAL A 67 -2.67 -0.74 2.38
N ASP A 68 -1.43 -0.32 2.57
CA ASP A 68 -1.08 0.67 3.58
C ASP A 68 -0.11 1.71 3.01
N VAL A 69 -0.12 2.92 3.56
CA VAL A 69 0.73 4.03 3.10
C VAL A 69 1.33 4.77 4.30
N VAL A 70 2.60 5.17 4.16
CA VAL A 70 3.27 6.10 5.08
C VAL A 70 3.99 7.19 4.28
N LEU A 71 3.98 8.42 4.80
CA LEU A 71 4.74 9.54 4.23
C LEU A 71 6.17 9.59 4.78
N LEU A 72 7.11 9.91 3.88
CA LEU A 72 8.51 10.14 4.19
C LEU A 72 8.82 11.65 4.24
N PRO A 73 9.90 12.08 4.94
CA PRO A 73 10.22 13.49 5.10
C PRO A 73 10.39 14.26 3.78
N ASP A 74 10.84 13.60 2.72
CA ASP A 74 11.09 14.17 1.39
C ASP A 74 9.84 14.26 0.49
N SER A 75 8.64 14.18 1.08
CA SER A 75 7.34 14.20 0.38
C SER A 75 7.03 12.97 -0.47
N SER A 76 7.90 11.96 -0.49
CA SER A 76 7.55 10.66 -1.07
C SER A 76 6.71 9.82 -0.10
N ALA A 77 6.10 8.75 -0.59
CA ALA A 77 5.40 7.77 0.21
C ALA A 77 5.98 6.37 0.01
N LEU A 78 5.95 5.55 1.05
CA LEU A 78 6.00 4.10 0.90
C LEU A 78 4.57 3.57 0.86
N VAL A 79 4.29 2.71 -0.10
CA VAL A 79 3.02 2.01 -0.20
C VAL A 79 3.31 0.52 -0.18
N CYS A 80 2.68 -0.21 0.73
CA CYS A 80 2.71 -1.66 0.74
C CYS A 80 1.36 -2.23 0.32
N TRP A 81 1.38 -3.40 -0.31
CA TRP A 81 0.19 -4.10 -0.76
C TRP A 81 0.42 -5.61 -0.75
N MET A 82 -0.69 -6.35 -0.81
CA MET A 82 -0.64 -7.78 -1.11
C MET A 82 -0.76 -8.02 -2.61
N SER A 83 0.05 -8.96 -3.09
CA SER A 83 0.00 -9.50 -4.46
C SER A 83 -0.15 -11.01 -4.42
N GLY A 84 -0.85 -11.57 -5.42
CA GLY A 84 -0.96 -13.02 -5.63
C GLY A 84 -0.50 -13.40 -7.04
N THR A 85 0.31 -14.44 -7.14
CA THR A 85 0.74 -15.04 -8.41
C THR A 85 0.50 -16.55 -8.38
N ALA A 86 0.81 -17.26 -9.47
CA ALA A 86 0.79 -18.72 -9.48
C ALA A 86 1.72 -19.33 -8.41
N ASP A 87 2.79 -18.62 -8.02
CA ASP A 87 3.79 -19.06 -7.05
C ASP A 87 3.41 -18.76 -5.59
N GLY A 88 2.22 -18.19 -5.36
CA GLY A 88 1.74 -17.82 -4.02
C GLY A 88 1.62 -16.32 -3.80
N GLY A 89 1.44 -15.94 -2.54
CA GLY A 89 1.21 -14.57 -2.11
C GLY A 89 2.49 -13.88 -1.64
N ALA A 90 2.50 -12.56 -1.77
CA ALA A 90 3.58 -11.74 -1.23
C ALA A 90 3.03 -10.42 -0.69
N ILE A 91 3.70 -9.93 0.35
CA ILE A 91 3.59 -8.54 0.78
C ILE A 91 4.71 -7.78 0.10
N LYS A 92 4.34 -6.84 -0.75
CA LYS A 92 5.26 -6.00 -1.52
C LYS A 92 5.21 -4.57 -0.99
N VAL A 93 6.30 -3.84 -1.20
CA VAL A 93 6.39 -2.41 -0.91
C VAL A 93 7.17 -1.73 -2.03
N ARG A 94 6.89 -0.45 -2.26
CA ARG A 94 7.80 0.43 -2.99
C ARG A 94 7.62 1.87 -2.56
N ARG A 95 8.59 2.70 -2.94
CA ARG A 95 8.53 4.16 -2.79
C ARG A 95 7.94 4.82 -4.03
N ILE A 96 7.14 5.85 -3.80
CA ILE A 96 6.54 6.68 -4.85
C ILE A 96 6.80 8.13 -4.50
N GLN A 97 7.45 8.84 -5.39
CA GLN A 97 7.71 10.26 -5.28
C GLN A 97 6.43 11.02 -5.66
N SER A 98 6.20 12.19 -5.05
CA SER A 98 4.98 12.98 -5.30
C SER A 98 4.87 13.48 -6.76
N ASN A 99 5.98 13.50 -7.50
CA ASN A 99 6.01 13.77 -8.94
C ASN A 99 5.63 12.56 -9.82
N GLY A 100 5.31 11.41 -9.22
CA GLY A 100 4.94 10.18 -9.92
C GLY A 100 6.09 9.24 -10.26
N ALA A 101 7.34 9.56 -9.92
CA ALA A 101 8.45 8.61 -10.08
C ALA A 101 8.25 7.39 -9.14
N LEU A 102 8.72 6.23 -9.61
CA LEU A 102 8.49 4.94 -8.98
C LEU A 102 9.83 4.31 -8.62
N GLY A 103 10.03 4.01 -7.34
CA GLY A 103 11.14 3.17 -6.89
C GLY A 103 10.92 1.69 -7.23
N PRO A 104 11.96 0.84 -7.05
CA PRO A 104 11.87 -0.58 -7.29
C PRO A 104 10.87 -1.26 -6.34
N VAL A 105 10.27 -2.36 -6.79
CA VAL A 105 9.42 -3.20 -5.96
C VAL A 105 10.27 -4.11 -5.08
N ALA A 106 10.04 -4.08 -3.78
CA ALA A 106 10.66 -4.97 -2.80
C ALA A 106 9.64 -5.92 -2.20
N VAL A 107 10.07 -7.15 -1.88
CA VAL A 107 9.25 -8.14 -1.16
C VAL A 107 9.61 -8.10 0.32
N ILE A 108 8.61 -7.81 1.16
CA ILE A 108 8.77 -7.84 2.63
C ILE A 108 8.68 -9.27 3.13
N ALA A 109 7.69 -10.03 2.65
CA ALA A 109 7.49 -11.42 3.03
C ALA A 109 6.72 -12.19 1.95
N LYS A 110 7.03 -13.48 1.82
CA LYS A 110 6.14 -14.44 1.16
C LYS A 110 5.03 -14.85 2.13
N THR A 111 3.82 -15.04 1.61
CA THR A 111 2.64 -15.39 2.40
C THR A 111 1.66 -16.20 1.56
N ASP A 112 0.68 -16.84 2.17
CA ASP A 112 -0.41 -17.44 1.43
C ASP A 112 -1.37 -16.35 0.91
N ILE A 113 -1.93 -16.55 -0.28
CA ILE A 113 -2.94 -15.63 -0.88
C ILE A 113 -4.27 -15.69 -0.11
N SER A 114 -4.42 -16.63 0.83
CA SER A 114 -5.67 -16.84 1.55
C SER A 114 -6.13 -15.57 2.28
N ARG A 115 -7.45 -15.38 2.38
CA ARG A 115 -8.05 -14.22 3.07
C ARG A 115 -7.58 -14.08 4.52
N SER A 116 -7.04 -15.15 5.10
CA SER A 116 -6.52 -15.23 6.46
C SER A 116 -5.11 -14.64 6.64
N GLY A 117 -4.42 -14.24 5.58
CA GLY A 117 -3.07 -13.63 5.63
C GLY A 117 -2.98 -12.25 6.31
N GLY A 118 -4.10 -11.74 6.86
CA GLY A 118 -4.14 -10.45 7.57
C GLY A 118 -3.91 -9.23 6.68
N PHE A 119 -3.75 -8.05 7.30
CA PHE A 119 -3.50 -6.79 6.61
C PHE A 119 -2.06 -6.34 6.94
N PRO A 120 -1.16 -6.21 5.96
CA PRO A 120 0.14 -5.62 6.24
C PRO A 120 -0.07 -4.18 6.72
N ARG A 121 0.68 -3.79 7.75
CA ARG A 121 0.68 -2.44 8.31
C ARG A 121 2.10 -1.91 8.34
N MET A 122 2.24 -0.62 8.09
CA MET A 122 3.49 0.12 8.20
C MET A 122 3.37 1.24 9.23
N ALA A 123 4.47 1.50 9.94
CA ALA A 123 4.64 2.70 10.75
C ALA A 123 6.08 3.21 10.60
N ARG A 124 6.26 4.53 10.51
CA ARG A 124 7.58 5.15 10.45
C ARG A 124 7.98 5.72 11.80
N LEU A 125 9.21 5.45 12.23
CA LEU A 125 9.85 6.02 13.42
C LEU A 125 11.23 6.55 13.02
N GLY A 126 11.38 7.87 12.94
CA GLY A 126 12.60 8.46 12.37
C GLY A 126 12.79 8.01 10.91
N ASP A 127 13.96 7.48 10.60
CA ASP A 127 14.27 6.94 9.26
C ASP A 127 13.94 5.44 9.14
N GLU A 128 13.48 4.80 10.22
CA GLU A 128 13.09 3.39 10.21
C GLU A 128 11.61 3.21 9.89
N VAL A 129 11.32 2.17 9.11
CA VAL A 129 9.96 1.73 8.79
C VAL A 129 9.77 0.34 9.38
N HIS A 130 8.76 0.23 10.22
CA HIS A 130 8.32 -1.02 10.82
C HIS A 130 7.18 -1.59 10.00
N PHE A 131 7.27 -2.89 9.71
CA PHE A 131 6.25 -3.69 9.05
C PHE A 131 5.67 -4.68 10.04
N ALA A 132 4.36 -4.89 10.01
CA ALA A 132 3.69 -5.95 10.74
C ALA A 132 2.69 -6.67 9.84
N TRP A 133 2.64 -8.00 9.92
CA TRP A 133 1.68 -8.81 9.18
C TRP A 133 1.31 -10.09 9.94
N THR A 134 0.23 -10.73 9.52
CA THR A 134 -0.20 -12.01 10.06
C THR A 134 0.37 -13.14 9.23
N GLU A 135 1.16 -14.01 9.87
CA GLU A 135 1.50 -15.32 9.33
C GLU A 135 0.39 -16.29 9.74
N PHE A 136 -0.38 -16.75 8.76
CA PHE A 136 -1.47 -17.68 9.01
C PHE A 136 -0.92 -19.07 9.35
N GLY A 137 -1.50 -19.69 10.38
CA GLY A 137 -1.08 -21.00 10.86
C GLY A 137 -1.91 -21.47 12.04
N LYS A 138 -1.55 -22.62 12.60
CA LYS A 138 -2.12 -23.17 13.84
C LYS A 138 -1.01 -23.32 14.88
N PRO A 139 -0.76 -22.31 15.75
CA PRO A 139 -1.45 -21.03 15.86
C PRO A 139 -0.98 -20.01 14.82
N SER A 140 -1.82 -19.01 14.54
CA SER A 140 -1.42 -17.86 13.73
C SER A 140 -0.52 -16.93 14.55
N ARG A 141 0.39 -16.22 13.88
CA ARG A 141 1.38 -15.36 14.54
C ARG A 141 1.44 -13.98 13.90
N VAL A 142 1.73 -12.96 14.69
CA VAL A 142 2.15 -11.66 14.16
C VAL A 142 3.65 -11.73 13.89
N ARG A 143 4.04 -11.33 12.68
CA ARG A 143 5.42 -11.16 12.26
C ARG A 143 5.71 -9.68 12.11
N THR A 144 6.96 -9.31 12.34
CA THR A 144 7.45 -7.95 12.12
C THR A 144 8.74 -7.99 11.31
N ALA A 145 8.99 -6.88 10.61
CA ALA A 145 10.27 -6.59 9.98
C ALA A 145 10.55 -5.10 10.13
N THR A 146 11.81 -4.71 10.03
CA THR A 146 12.22 -3.32 10.02
C THR A 146 13.21 -3.07 8.91
N ALA A 147 13.17 -1.87 8.35
CA ALA A 147 14.13 -1.44 7.35
C ALA A 147 14.28 0.07 7.42
N ASP A 148 15.47 0.55 7.06
CA ASP A 148 15.68 1.97 6.80
C ASP A 148 14.87 2.40 5.55
N ALA A 149 14.23 3.56 5.59
CA ALA A 149 13.45 4.08 4.47
C ALA A 149 14.30 4.28 3.20
N SER A 150 15.62 4.44 3.33
CA SER A 150 16.55 4.52 2.20
C SER A 150 16.74 3.19 1.46
N ALA A 151 16.35 2.05 2.03
CA ALA A 151 16.38 0.75 1.36
C ALA A 151 15.43 0.66 0.15
N TYR A 152 14.49 1.61 0.02
CA TYR A 152 13.45 1.63 -1.02
C TYR A 152 13.59 2.81 -1.99
N ARG A 153 14.81 3.36 -2.17
CA ARG A 153 15.06 4.45 -3.12
C ARG A 153 14.85 4.04 -4.57
#